data_AF-A0A4U6M3N0-F1
#
_entry.id   AF-A0A4U6M3N0-F1
#
_cell.length_a   1.000
_cell.length_b   1.000
_cell.length_c   1.000
_cell.angle_alpha   90.00
_cell.angle_beta   90.00
_cell.angle_gamma   90.00
#
_symmetry.space_group_name_H-M   'P 1'
#
loop_
_entity.id
_entity.type
_entity.pdbx_description
1 polymer ?
#
loop_
_entity_poly.entity_id
_entity_poly.type
_entity_poly.pdbx_seq_one_letter_code
_entity_poly.pdbx_strand_id
1 'polypeptide(L)'
;RWDEFNLKAHIWTVPAQREVVKGVKFSERGAKMKDEHLVPLSVQAVALLEQIKEITGESVFVFAGAHSMNKPMSENTINKALRVIGYDTKTEVCGHGFRTMACSALNESGLWSKDAIERQMSHKERNGVRAAYVHKAEHLEARMEMM
;
A
#
# COMPACT_ATOMS: atom_id res chain seq x y z
N ARG A 1 -1.36 -9.32 2.42
CA ARG A 1 -1.53 -10.77 2.15
C ARG A 1 -2.71 -10.94 1.23
N TRP A 2 -2.90 -12.06 0.53
CA TRP A 2 -3.99 -12.16 -0.46
C TRP A 2 -5.39 -12.01 0.15
N ASP A 3 -5.59 -12.49 1.37
CA ASP A 3 -6.81 -12.32 2.17
C ASP A 3 -7.12 -10.85 2.55
N GLU A 4 -6.16 -9.94 2.42
CA GLU A 4 -6.37 -8.50 2.64
C GLU A 4 -6.98 -7.78 1.42
N PHE A 5 -7.02 -8.42 0.24
CA PHE A 5 -7.48 -7.80 -0.99
C PHE A 5 -8.87 -8.27 -1.39
N ASN A 6 -9.82 -7.34 -1.44
CA ASN A 6 -11.07 -7.52 -2.14
C ASN A 6 -10.95 -6.89 -3.54
N LEU A 7 -10.42 -7.67 -4.49
CA LEU A 7 -10.19 -7.21 -5.86
C LEU A 7 -11.49 -6.83 -6.58
N LYS A 8 -12.62 -7.50 -6.30
CA LYS A 8 -13.93 -7.15 -6.86
C LYS A 8 -14.44 -5.80 -6.38
N ALA A 9 -14.18 -5.46 -5.12
CA ALA A 9 -14.55 -4.16 -4.56
C ALA A 9 -13.46 -3.10 -4.77
N HIS A 10 -12.33 -3.44 -5.38
CA HIS A 10 -11.18 -2.54 -5.57
C HIS A 10 -10.65 -1.99 -4.23
N ILE A 11 -10.65 -2.81 -3.17
CA ILE A 11 -10.20 -2.41 -1.83
C ILE A 11 -9.10 -3.34 -1.33
N TRP A 12 -8.02 -2.74 -0.85
CA TRP A 12 -7.04 -3.40 0.01
C TRP A 12 -7.24 -2.96 1.46
N THR A 13 -7.54 -3.92 2.33
CA THR A 13 -7.73 -3.69 3.75
C THR A 13 -6.47 -4.07 4.51
N VAL A 14 -5.69 -3.08 4.93
CA VAL A 14 -4.52 -3.32 5.78
C VAL A 14 -4.99 -3.45 7.24
N PRO A 15 -4.87 -4.62 7.88
CA PRO A 15 -5.28 -4.79 9.26
C PRO A 15 -4.34 -4.01 10.19
N ALA A 16 -4.85 -3.62 11.37
CA ALA A 16 -4.06 -3.00 12.43
C ALA A 16 -2.80 -3.81 12.78
N GLN A 17 -2.96 -5.13 12.84
CA GLN A 17 -1.90 -6.11 13.09
C GLN A 17 -2.19 -7.35 12.25
N ARG A 18 -1.14 -7.99 11.73
CA ARG A 18 -1.24 -9.24 10.96
C ARG A 18 -0.97 -10.44 11.85
N GLU A 19 -1.56 -11.59 11.54
CA GLU A 19 -1.22 -12.86 12.20
C GLU A 19 0.24 -13.22 11.96
N VAL A 20 0.96 -13.79 12.92
CA VAL A 20 2.39 -14.10 12.72
C VAL A 20 2.58 -15.23 11.70
N VAL A 21 3.51 -15.07 10.74
CA VAL A 21 4.00 -16.18 9.92
C VAL A 21 5.28 -16.73 10.55
N LYS A 22 5.24 -18.00 10.95
CA LYS A 22 6.36 -18.66 11.63
C LYS A 22 7.65 -18.58 10.79
N GLY A 23 8.74 -18.12 11.42
CA GLY A 23 10.04 -18.01 10.76
C GLY A 23 10.20 -16.79 9.83
N VAL A 24 9.20 -15.88 9.78
CA VAL A 24 9.26 -14.62 9.03
C VAL A 24 9.30 -13.45 10.00
N LYS A 25 10.45 -12.78 10.06
CA LYS A 25 10.67 -11.60 10.92
C LYS A 25 9.72 -10.48 10.52
N PHE A 26 9.10 -9.82 11.51
CA PHE A 26 8.20 -8.68 11.33
C PHE A 26 6.90 -8.98 10.56
N SER A 27 6.54 -10.25 10.41
CA SER A 27 5.32 -10.66 9.68
C SER A 27 4.02 -10.23 10.37
N GLU A 28 4.10 -9.86 11.65
CA GLU A 28 3.00 -9.33 12.46
C GLU A 28 2.66 -7.86 12.18
N ARG A 29 3.56 -7.11 11.53
CA ARG A 29 3.36 -5.68 11.30
C ARG A 29 2.15 -5.46 10.40
N GLY A 30 1.16 -4.71 10.90
CA GLY A 30 0.01 -4.25 10.13
C GLY A 30 0.13 -2.77 9.74
N ALA A 31 -0.98 -2.07 9.74
CA ALA A 31 -1.05 -0.64 9.46
C ALA A 31 -0.21 0.16 10.47
N LYS A 32 0.48 1.19 9.98
CA LYS A 32 1.36 2.06 10.78
C LYS A 32 0.66 2.64 12.01
N MET A 33 -0.64 2.89 11.89
CA MET A 33 -1.46 3.53 12.90
C MET A 33 -2.09 2.58 13.91
N LYS A 34 -1.85 1.26 13.79
CA LYS A 34 -2.51 0.21 14.58
C LYS A 34 -4.05 0.25 14.52
N ASP A 35 -4.57 0.89 13.47
CA ASP A 35 -5.95 0.88 13.08
C ASP A 35 -6.04 0.34 11.66
N GLU A 36 -7.15 -0.33 11.37
CA GLU A 36 -7.44 -0.82 10.03
C GLU A 36 -7.44 0.33 9.02
N HIS A 37 -6.76 0.10 7.89
CA HIS A 37 -6.63 1.07 6.82
C HIS A 37 -7.12 0.49 5.51
N LEU A 38 -8.27 0.99 5.06
CA LEU A 38 -8.83 0.71 3.75
C LEU A 38 -8.08 1.53 2.71
N VAL A 39 -7.63 0.91 1.62
CA VAL A 39 -6.92 1.53 0.50
C VAL A 39 -7.66 1.19 -0.80
N PRO A 40 -8.38 2.16 -1.40
CA PRO A 40 -8.88 2.01 -2.76
C PRO A 40 -7.77 1.75 -3.77
N LEU A 41 -8.07 0.87 -4.72
CA LEU A 41 -7.16 0.40 -5.77
C LEU A 41 -7.69 0.87 -7.12
N SER A 42 -6.80 1.43 -7.94
CA SER A 42 -7.13 1.75 -9.33
C SER A 42 -7.40 0.47 -10.13
N VAL A 43 -8.09 0.61 -11.27
CA VAL A 43 -8.31 -0.52 -12.19
C VAL A 43 -7.00 -1.14 -12.67
N GLN A 44 -5.94 -0.34 -12.87
CA GLN A 44 -4.62 -0.81 -13.27
C GLN A 44 -3.94 -1.60 -12.15
N ALA A 45 -4.09 -1.15 -10.89
CA ALA A 45 -3.54 -1.87 -9.75
C ALA A 45 -4.21 -3.23 -9.57
N VAL A 46 -5.53 -3.32 -9.75
CA VAL A 46 -6.26 -4.60 -9.72
C VAL A 46 -5.80 -5.53 -10.84
N ALA A 47 -5.70 -5.04 -12.07
CA ALA A 47 -5.23 -5.86 -13.20
C ALA A 47 -3.81 -6.42 -12.97
N LEU A 48 -2.90 -5.62 -12.40
CA LEU A 48 -1.56 -6.10 -12.04
C LEU A 48 -1.60 -7.14 -10.90
N LEU A 49 -2.46 -6.94 -9.90
CA LEU A 49 -2.62 -7.90 -8.81
C LEU A 49 -3.20 -9.23 -9.29
N GLU A 50 -4.10 -9.22 -10.28
CA GLU A 50 -4.61 -10.45 -10.89
C GLU A 50 -3.50 -11.24 -11.60
N GLN A 51 -2.64 -10.56 -12.37
CA GLN A 51 -1.46 -11.20 -12.98
C GLN A 51 -0.49 -11.73 -11.93
N ILE A 52 -0.25 -10.98 -10.85
CA ILE A 52 0.61 -11.45 -9.75
C ILE A 52 0.00 -12.68 -9.07
N LYS A 53 -1.32 -12.76 -8.96
CA LYS A 53 -2.02 -13.90 -8.34
C LYS A 53 -1.81 -15.20 -9.12
N GLU A 54 -1.64 -15.15 -10.43
CA GLU A 54 -1.27 -16.33 -11.23
C GLU A 54 0.13 -16.87 -10.88
N ILE A 55 1.03 -16.01 -10.37
CA ILE A 55 2.42 -16.35 -10.04
C ILE A 55 2.55 -16.75 -8.56
N THR A 56 1.90 -16.03 -7.65
CA THR A 56 2.08 -16.19 -6.19
C THR A 56 0.79 -16.51 -5.45
N GLY A 57 -0.27 -16.94 -6.14
CA GLY A 57 -1.58 -17.21 -5.55
C GLY A 57 -1.59 -18.31 -4.49
N GLU A 58 -0.65 -19.25 -4.54
CA GLU A 58 -0.47 -20.31 -3.53
C GLU A 58 0.33 -19.83 -2.29
N SER A 59 0.99 -18.68 -2.38
CA SER A 59 1.74 -18.07 -1.29
C SER A 59 0.82 -17.20 -0.42
N VAL A 60 1.07 -17.14 0.89
CA VAL A 60 0.39 -16.17 1.79
C VAL A 60 0.74 -14.71 1.43
N PHE A 61 1.92 -14.49 0.86
CA PHE A 61 2.42 -13.19 0.44
C PHE A 61 2.07 -12.89 -1.02
N VAL A 62 1.50 -11.72 -1.27
CA VAL A 62 1.29 -11.17 -2.62
C VAL A 62 2.62 -11.04 -3.35
N PHE A 63 3.60 -10.42 -2.70
CA PHE A 63 4.97 -10.30 -3.19
C PHE A 63 5.87 -11.28 -2.46
N ALA A 64 5.87 -12.52 -2.91
CA ALA A 64 6.74 -13.57 -2.38
C ALA A 64 8.18 -13.41 -2.87
N GLY A 65 9.13 -13.95 -2.12
CA GLY A 65 10.55 -13.91 -2.48
C GLY A 65 10.87 -14.89 -3.61
N ALA A 66 11.75 -14.49 -4.53
CA ALA A 66 12.13 -15.30 -5.70
C ALA A 66 12.71 -16.69 -5.36
N HIS A 67 13.33 -16.84 -4.19
CA HIS A 67 13.92 -18.11 -3.73
C HIS A 67 12.97 -18.93 -2.85
N SER A 68 11.90 -18.33 -2.31
CA SER A 68 10.99 -19.01 -1.40
C SER A 68 9.65 -18.31 -1.35
N MET A 69 8.60 -19.03 -1.75
CA MET A 69 7.21 -18.58 -1.66
C MET A 69 6.72 -18.39 -0.21
N ASN A 70 7.43 -18.95 0.77
CA ASN A 70 7.10 -18.86 2.19
C ASN A 70 7.69 -17.63 2.89
N LYS A 71 8.36 -16.74 2.14
CA LYS A 71 8.95 -15.50 2.68
C LYS A 71 8.57 -14.32 1.78
N PRO A 72 8.34 -13.14 2.35
CA PRO A 72 8.09 -11.95 1.56
C PRO A 72 9.35 -11.51 0.80
N MET A 73 9.15 -10.82 -0.31
CA MET A 73 10.21 -10.12 -1.02
C MET A 73 10.88 -9.08 -0.10
N SER A 74 12.21 -8.94 -0.22
CA SER A 74 12.95 -7.89 0.48
C SER A 74 12.63 -6.51 -0.10
N GLU A 75 12.50 -5.49 0.75
CA GLU A 75 12.35 -4.09 0.32
C GLU A 75 13.47 -3.65 -0.63
N ASN A 76 14.69 -4.14 -0.40
CA ASN A 76 15.85 -3.82 -1.24
C ASN A 76 15.70 -4.36 -2.68
N THR A 77 14.85 -5.36 -2.90
CA THR A 77 14.63 -5.94 -4.24
C THR A 77 14.04 -4.92 -5.19
N ILE A 78 13.11 -4.06 -4.73
CA ILE A 78 12.49 -3.01 -5.56
C ILE A 78 13.56 -2.00 -6.03
N ASN A 79 14.36 -1.48 -5.10
CA ASN A 79 15.44 -0.56 -5.44
C ASN A 79 16.51 -1.22 -6.32
N LYS A 80 16.78 -2.52 -6.13
CA LYS A 80 17.67 -3.26 -7.03
C LYS A 80 17.08 -3.37 -8.44
N ALA A 81 15.79 -3.65 -8.58
CA ALA A 81 15.12 -3.72 -9.87
C ALA A 81 15.17 -2.37 -10.60
N LEU A 82 14.89 -1.26 -9.91
CA LEU A 82 15.01 0.10 -10.46
C LEU A 82 16.41 0.39 -11.01
N ARG A 83 17.45 0.02 -10.26
CA ARG A 83 18.85 0.17 -10.71
C ARG A 83 19.17 -0.67 -11.93
N VAL A 84 18.61 -1.88 -12.03
CA VAL A 84 18.83 -2.77 -13.19
C VAL A 84 18.20 -2.19 -14.45
N ILE A 85 17.05 -1.54 -14.35
CA ILE A 85 16.40 -0.89 -15.51
C ILE A 85 16.94 0.51 -15.82
N GLY A 86 17.97 0.97 -15.10
CA GLY A 86 18.74 2.18 -15.43
C GLY A 86 18.55 3.39 -14.52
N TYR A 87 17.73 3.31 -13.45
CA TYR A 87 17.51 4.44 -12.55
C TYR A 87 18.52 4.51 -11.39
N ASP A 88 19.02 5.71 -11.08
CA ASP A 88 19.74 5.98 -9.85
C ASP A 88 18.77 6.21 -8.67
N THR A 89 18.69 5.20 -7.82
CA THR A 89 17.85 5.23 -6.60
C THR A 89 18.25 6.24 -5.52
N LYS A 90 19.36 6.97 -5.68
CA LYS A 90 19.78 8.03 -4.76
C LYS A 90 19.39 9.42 -5.26
N THR A 91 19.42 9.64 -6.56
CA THR A 91 19.28 10.96 -7.18
C THR A 91 18.00 11.11 -8.02
N GLU A 92 17.47 10.02 -8.58
CA GLU A 92 16.31 10.03 -9.46
C GLU A 92 15.05 9.49 -8.78
N VAL A 93 14.94 8.16 -8.60
CA VAL A 93 13.73 7.55 -8.03
C VAL A 93 14.05 6.29 -7.24
N CYS A 94 13.49 6.19 -6.04
CA CYS A 94 13.51 4.98 -5.21
C CYS A 94 12.08 4.51 -4.91
N GLY A 95 11.94 3.33 -4.32
CA GLY A 95 10.63 2.78 -3.95
C GLY A 95 9.78 3.75 -3.11
N HIS A 96 10.39 4.47 -2.16
CA HIS A 96 9.69 5.49 -1.37
C HIS A 96 9.30 6.73 -2.21
N GLY A 97 10.12 7.08 -3.21
CA GLY A 97 9.90 8.24 -4.09
C GLY A 97 8.56 8.19 -4.83
N PHE A 98 8.06 7.01 -5.20
CA PHE A 98 6.74 6.87 -5.82
C PHE A 98 5.61 7.36 -4.93
N ARG A 99 5.69 7.16 -3.60
CA ARG A 99 4.67 7.65 -2.66
C ARG A 99 4.68 9.17 -2.61
N THR A 100 5.86 9.77 -2.53
CA THR A 100 6.02 11.23 -2.52
C THR A 100 5.49 11.83 -3.81
N MET A 101 5.84 11.23 -4.96
CA MET A 101 5.37 11.66 -6.28
C MET A 101 3.85 11.62 -6.39
N ALA A 102 3.21 10.52 -5.96
CA ALA A 102 1.75 10.40 -5.96
C ALA A 102 1.09 11.45 -5.04
N CYS A 103 1.62 11.66 -3.84
CA CYS A 103 1.10 12.67 -2.90
C CYS A 103 1.21 14.09 -3.49
N SER A 104 2.37 14.44 -4.06
CA SER A 104 2.58 15.75 -4.70
C SER A 104 1.64 15.95 -5.88
N ALA A 105 1.57 15.00 -6.82
CA ALA A 105 0.71 15.10 -8.00
C ALA A 105 -0.77 15.26 -7.63
N LEU A 106 -1.25 14.50 -6.62
CA LEU A 106 -2.62 14.62 -6.15
C LEU A 106 -2.90 15.99 -5.50
N ASN A 107 -1.97 16.52 -4.70
CA ASN A 107 -2.12 17.85 -4.10
C ASN A 107 -2.08 18.95 -5.17
N GLU A 108 -1.17 18.87 -6.13
CA GLU A 108 -1.00 19.85 -7.21
C GLU A 108 -2.18 19.86 -8.19
N SER A 109 -2.88 18.73 -8.35
CA SER A 109 -4.07 18.65 -9.21
C SER A 109 -5.19 19.61 -8.77
N GLY A 110 -5.28 19.93 -7.47
CA GLY A 110 -6.38 20.72 -6.91
C GLY A 110 -7.76 20.05 -6.98
N LEU A 111 -7.85 18.79 -7.40
CA LEU A 111 -9.11 18.07 -7.62
C LEU A 111 -9.67 17.43 -6.33
N TRP A 112 -8.80 17.18 -5.34
CA TRP A 112 -9.15 16.39 -4.16
C TRP A 112 -8.90 17.16 -2.88
N SER A 113 -9.68 16.86 -1.85
CA SER A 113 -9.42 17.43 -0.53
C SER A 113 -8.10 16.90 0.03
N LYS A 114 -7.37 17.77 0.71
CA LYS A 114 -6.14 17.37 1.39
C LYS A 114 -6.38 16.23 2.37
N ASP A 115 -7.50 16.24 3.07
CA ASP A 115 -7.88 15.20 4.03
C ASP A 115 -8.05 13.82 3.34
N ALA A 116 -8.63 13.77 2.14
CA ALA A 116 -8.76 12.53 1.37
C ALA A 116 -7.38 11.99 0.93
N ILE A 117 -6.49 12.87 0.46
CA ILE A 117 -5.12 12.50 0.04
C ILE A 117 -4.31 12.01 1.24
N GLU A 118 -4.28 12.76 2.34
CA GLU A 118 -3.56 12.39 3.56
C GLU A 118 -4.06 11.06 4.12
N ARG A 119 -5.37 10.81 4.05
CA ARG A 119 -5.97 9.54 4.46
C ARG A 119 -5.53 8.38 3.55
N GLN A 120 -5.47 8.59 2.23
CA GLN A 120 -4.91 7.60 1.28
C GLN A 120 -3.44 7.29 1.56
N MET A 121 -2.69 8.31 1.97
CA MET A 121 -1.30 8.17 2.37
C MET A 121 -1.13 7.66 3.82
N SER A 122 -2.16 7.10 4.45
CA SER A 122 -2.09 6.58 5.84
C SER A 122 -1.40 7.55 6.82
N HIS A 123 -1.50 8.86 6.57
CA HIS A 123 -0.90 9.86 7.44
C HIS A 123 -1.77 10.07 8.67
N LYS A 124 -1.12 10.34 9.81
CA LYS A 124 -1.82 10.55 11.08
C LYS A 124 -2.40 11.97 11.09
N GLU A 125 -3.67 12.10 11.46
CA GLU A 125 -4.24 13.39 11.86
C GLU A 125 -3.45 13.93 13.06
N ARG A 126 -2.79 15.07 12.86
CA ARG A 126 -1.94 15.70 13.87
C ARG A 126 -2.77 16.35 14.97
N ASN A 127 -4.03 16.69 14.70
CA ASN A 127 -4.95 17.25 15.68
C ASN A 127 -5.63 16.13 16.50
N GLY A 128 -5.23 15.99 17.77
CA GLY A 128 -5.73 14.95 18.66
C GLY A 128 -7.25 14.98 18.91
N VAL A 129 -7.90 16.15 18.79
CA VAL A 129 -9.36 16.27 18.93
C VAL A 129 -10.05 15.70 17.70
N ARG A 130 -9.59 16.07 16.50
CA ARG A 130 -10.12 15.52 15.24
C ARG A 130 -9.89 14.02 15.12
N ALA A 131 -8.71 13.55 15.52
CA ALA A 131 -8.35 12.13 15.46
C ALA A 131 -9.34 11.22 16.21
N ALA A 132 -10.03 11.71 17.25
CA ALA A 132 -11.04 10.95 18.00
C ALA A 132 -12.36 10.74 17.22
N TYR A 133 -12.63 11.56 16.21
CA TYR A 133 -13.86 11.51 15.41
C TYR A 133 -13.65 10.95 13.99
N VAL A 134 -12.40 10.72 13.58
CA VAL A 134 -12.06 10.18 12.26
C VAL A 134 -12.55 8.74 12.14
N HIS A 135 -13.61 8.52 11.34
CA HIS A 135 -14.12 7.19 11.07
C HIS A 135 -13.28 6.45 10.02
N LYS A 136 -13.24 5.11 10.11
CA LYS A 136 -12.43 4.23 9.25
C LYS A 136 -12.68 4.43 7.74
N ALA A 137 -13.90 4.80 7.37
CA ALA A 137 -14.37 4.99 6.00
C ALA A 137 -14.45 6.46 5.56
N GLU A 138 -13.87 7.41 6.32
CA GLU A 138 -13.90 8.81 5.91
C GLU A 138 -13.28 9.02 4.54
N HIS A 139 -13.99 9.82 3.74
CA HIS A 139 -13.66 10.14 2.35
C HIS A 139 -13.50 8.91 1.45
N LEU A 140 -14.03 7.73 1.80
CA LEU A 140 -13.81 6.53 1.01
C LEU A 140 -14.32 6.68 -0.42
N GLU A 141 -15.50 7.26 -0.62
CA GLU A 141 -16.05 7.53 -1.96
C GLU A 141 -15.12 8.45 -2.78
N ALA A 142 -14.72 9.59 -2.20
CA ALA A 142 -13.78 10.50 -2.85
C ALA A 142 -12.42 9.85 -3.15
N ARG A 143 -11.95 8.96 -2.27
CA ARG A 143 -10.70 8.20 -2.46
C ARG A 143 -10.83 7.10 -3.49
N MET A 144 -12.02 6.53 -3.69
CA MET A 144 -12.29 5.60 -4.78
C MET A 144 -12.33 6.33 -6.11
N GLU A 145 -12.91 7.52 -6.17
CA GLU A 145 -12.91 8.36 -7.38
C GLU A 145 -11.49 8.86 -7.73
N MET A 146 -10.67 9.11 -6.71
CA MET A 146 -9.28 9.54 -6.86
C MET A 146 -8.35 8.46 -7.44
N MET A 147 -8.72 7.18 -7.35
CA MET A 147 -7.86 6.02 -7.70
C MET A 147 -8.28 5.38 -9.01
#